data_AF-A0A518INX9-F1
#
_entry.id   AF-A0A518INX9-F1
#
_cell.length_a   1.000
_cell.length_b   1.000
_cell.length_c   1.000
_cell.angle_alpha   90.00
_cell.angle_beta   90.00
_cell.angle_gamma   90.00
#
_symmetry.space_group_name_H-M   'P 1'
#
loop_
_entity.id
_entity.type
_entity.pdbx_description
1 polymer ?
#
loop_
_entity_poly.entity_id
_entity_poly.type
_entity_poly.pdbx_seq_one_letter_code
_entity_poly.pdbx_strand_id
1 'polypeptide(L)'
;MMSKWRRNATLSPLASIPLSLLMFLHGATLCVGQQQDLAAFSKIGPEGAGHADAIAAAKRLSQLGPDRLIDVLAAIESATPLGRNWLRVIAADIADNGQVPVQPLAAFIKNTDGSRDARYVAFRLLKDADPDLADSLVDGMLNDPSLQLRYEAVAKVLEAAKAAEGDARVALYQQALESARYPGQLTEIAKSLREAGHPVDLAAHMGFIKQWQLVAPFDNTDGVGFAAVYAPEKEYLESPQHTVSQTSYAGKLDKVSWQSQSTDDELGMLDLNPVFKNEKAAVCYGYFEIESPAEQPAQLRLGSIVANKIWVNGKLATANEVYHARTGVDQYIAEVPLRKGKNTVLVKICQNAQTQSWAQVWEFQLRITDPNGNPLHFER
;
A
#
# COMPACT_ATOMS: atom_id res chain seq x y z
N MET A 1 -67.75 16.20 -46.62
CA MET A 1 -68.00 15.41 -45.39
C MET A 1 -67.36 14.04 -45.58
N MET A 2 -66.38 13.70 -44.74
CA MET A 2 -65.65 12.42 -44.57
C MET A 2 -65.89 11.27 -45.58
N SER A 3 -64.85 10.79 -46.27
CA SER A 3 -64.19 9.52 -45.90
C SER A 3 -63.06 9.08 -46.86
N LYS A 4 -61.90 8.84 -46.22
CA LYS A 4 -60.82 7.84 -46.42
C LYS A 4 -60.45 7.36 -47.83
N TRP A 5 -59.23 7.73 -48.22
CA TRP A 5 -58.42 7.08 -49.26
C TRP A 5 -57.57 5.93 -48.70
N ARG A 6 -57.36 4.95 -49.58
CA ARG A 6 -56.65 3.67 -49.46
C ARG A 6 -55.15 3.79 -49.18
N ARG A 7 -54.53 2.71 -48.67
CA ARG A 7 -53.23 2.21 -49.17
C ARG A 7 -53.01 0.72 -48.92
N ASN A 8 -52.28 0.14 -49.86
CA ASN A 8 -52.12 -1.28 -50.20
C ASN A 8 -51.22 -2.09 -49.26
N ALA A 9 -51.38 -3.40 -49.37
CA ALA A 9 -50.54 -4.47 -48.86
C ALA A 9 -49.20 -4.64 -49.62
N THR A 10 -48.21 -5.24 -48.95
CA THR A 10 -47.26 -6.20 -49.54
C THR A 10 -46.71 -7.15 -48.47
N LEU A 11 -46.73 -8.44 -48.79
CA LEU A 11 -46.11 -9.56 -48.07
C LEU A 11 -44.58 -9.56 -48.29
N SER A 12 -43.83 -10.17 -47.36
CA SER A 12 -42.43 -10.59 -47.56
C SER A 12 -42.25 -12.05 -47.12
N PRO A 13 -41.43 -12.86 -47.81
CA PRO A 13 -41.31 -14.30 -47.57
C PRO A 13 -40.11 -14.69 -46.68
N LEU A 14 -40.18 -15.92 -46.18
CA LEU A 14 -39.13 -16.67 -45.46
C LEU A 14 -37.87 -16.91 -46.31
N ALA A 15 -36.67 -16.83 -45.70
CA ALA A 15 -35.49 -17.61 -46.10
C ALA A 15 -34.36 -17.60 -45.04
N SER A 16 -34.06 -18.79 -44.52
CA SER A 16 -32.72 -19.38 -44.36
C SER A 16 -31.70 -18.85 -43.33
N ILE A 17 -31.48 -19.68 -42.31
CA ILE A 17 -30.36 -19.71 -41.35
C ILE A 17 -29.02 -20.02 -42.05
N PRO A 18 -27.89 -19.50 -41.55
CA PRO A 18 -26.70 -20.33 -41.39
C PRO A 18 -26.35 -20.47 -39.91
N LEU A 19 -26.28 -21.73 -39.50
CA LEU A 19 -25.98 -22.22 -38.17
C LEU A 19 -24.47 -22.14 -37.97
N SER A 20 -23.96 -20.98 -37.59
CA SER A 20 -22.58 -20.84 -37.13
C SER A 20 -22.55 -21.04 -35.61
N LEU A 21 -22.61 -22.31 -35.20
CA LEU A 21 -22.38 -22.72 -33.82
C LEU A 21 -20.89 -22.51 -33.50
N LEU A 22 -20.52 -21.30 -33.08
CA LEU A 22 -19.24 -21.07 -32.44
C LEU A 22 -19.22 -21.89 -31.14
N MET A 23 -18.36 -22.91 -31.09
CA MET A 23 -18.00 -23.61 -29.85
C MET A 23 -17.44 -22.57 -28.87
N PHE A 24 -18.27 -22.15 -27.93
CA PHE A 24 -17.78 -21.51 -26.71
C PHE A 24 -16.95 -22.54 -25.94
N LEU A 25 -15.78 -22.09 -25.48
CA LEU A 25 -14.88 -22.84 -24.61
C LEU A 25 -15.69 -23.49 -23.48
N HIS A 26 -15.63 -24.82 -23.40
CA HIS A 26 -16.09 -25.58 -22.24
C HIS A 26 -15.08 -25.38 -21.10
N GLY A 27 -15.14 -24.24 -20.43
CA GLY A 27 -14.66 -24.19 -19.05
C GLY A 27 -15.67 -24.98 -18.21
N ALA A 28 -15.33 -26.20 -17.79
CA ALA A 28 -16.20 -26.94 -16.89
C ALA A 28 -16.46 -26.05 -15.66
N THR A 29 -17.72 -25.88 -15.28
CA THR A 29 -18.08 -25.08 -14.11
C THR A 29 -17.72 -25.86 -12.85
N LEU A 30 -17.25 -25.19 -11.80
CA LEU A 30 -17.02 -25.83 -10.50
C LEU A 30 -18.27 -26.60 -10.05
N CYS A 31 -18.09 -27.79 -9.47
CA CYS A 31 -19.19 -28.52 -8.85
C CYS A 31 -19.48 -27.94 -7.45
N VAL A 32 -20.73 -28.04 -6.98
CA VAL A 32 -21.21 -27.41 -5.72
C VAL A 32 -20.26 -27.63 -4.54
N GLY A 33 -19.66 -28.83 -4.43
CA GLY A 33 -18.69 -29.14 -3.39
C GLY A 33 -17.40 -28.30 -3.48
N GLN A 34 -16.89 -28.04 -4.69
CA GLN A 34 -15.72 -27.19 -4.89
C GLN A 34 -16.02 -25.72 -4.58
N GLN A 35 -17.20 -25.19 -4.91
CA GLN A 35 -17.56 -23.83 -4.47
C GLN A 35 -17.64 -23.73 -2.94
N GLN A 36 -18.16 -24.76 -2.27
CA GLN A 36 -18.19 -24.81 -0.79
C GLN A 36 -16.78 -24.87 -0.19
N ASP A 37 -15.88 -25.65 -0.81
CA ASP A 37 -14.49 -25.75 -0.39
C ASP A 37 -13.78 -24.40 -0.51
N LEU A 38 -13.96 -23.66 -1.61
CA LEU A 38 -13.41 -22.31 -1.77
C LEU A 38 -14.00 -21.32 -0.75
N ALA A 39 -15.30 -21.44 -0.44
CA ALA A 39 -15.96 -20.60 0.55
C ALA A 39 -15.48 -20.84 2.00
N ALA A 40 -14.72 -21.90 2.29
CA ALA A 40 -14.14 -22.13 3.61
C ALA A 40 -13.08 -21.06 3.96
N PHE A 41 -12.34 -20.56 2.97
CA PHE A 41 -11.23 -19.61 3.18
C PHE A 41 -11.68 -18.18 3.49
N SER A 42 -12.95 -17.84 3.30
CA SER A 42 -13.54 -16.59 3.77
C SER A 42 -13.99 -16.65 5.24
N LYS A 43 -13.91 -17.83 5.88
CA LYS A 43 -14.33 -18.06 7.27
C LYS A 43 -13.16 -18.25 8.25
N ILE A 44 -11.92 -18.22 7.76
CA ILE A 44 -10.74 -18.38 8.61
C ILE A 44 -10.54 -17.12 9.45
N GLY A 45 -10.53 -17.30 10.77
CA GLY A 45 -10.35 -16.22 11.74
C GLY A 45 -9.24 -16.46 12.76
N PRO A 46 -9.11 -15.57 13.74
CA PRO A 46 -8.17 -15.72 14.85
C PRO A 46 -8.37 -17.04 15.63
N GLU A 47 -7.33 -17.46 16.35
CA GLU A 47 -7.37 -18.61 17.27
C GLU A 47 -7.84 -19.94 16.62
N GLY A 48 -7.66 -20.07 15.30
CA GLY A 48 -7.99 -21.30 14.56
C GLY A 48 -9.45 -21.43 14.16
N ALA A 49 -10.27 -20.38 14.30
CA ALA A 49 -11.63 -20.39 13.79
C ALA A 49 -11.67 -20.72 12.29
N GLY A 50 -12.50 -21.69 11.88
CA GLY A 50 -12.64 -22.13 10.50
C GLY A 50 -11.51 -23.01 9.96
N HIS A 51 -10.46 -23.31 10.73
CA HIS A 51 -9.32 -24.11 10.25
C HIS A 51 -9.68 -25.54 9.89
N ALA A 52 -10.54 -26.21 10.66
CA ALA A 52 -10.90 -27.61 10.39
C ALA A 52 -11.50 -27.79 8.99
N ASP A 53 -12.44 -26.92 8.63
CA ASP A 53 -13.07 -26.90 7.30
C ASP A 53 -12.05 -26.53 6.22
N ALA A 54 -11.20 -25.52 6.47
CA ALA A 54 -10.15 -25.10 5.56
C ALA A 54 -9.11 -26.20 5.28
N ILE A 55 -8.71 -26.98 6.30
CA ILE A 55 -7.80 -28.13 6.15
C ILE A 55 -8.44 -29.18 5.25
N ALA A 56 -9.72 -29.51 5.50
CA ALA A 56 -10.43 -30.50 4.71
C ALA A 56 -10.61 -30.04 3.25
N ALA A 57 -10.94 -28.76 3.05
CA ALA A 57 -11.07 -28.14 1.73
C ALA A 57 -9.73 -28.09 1.00
N ALA A 58 -8.66 -27.64 1.65
CA ALA A 58 -7.32 -27.57 1.06
C ALA A 58 -6.86 -28.93 0.55
N LYS A 59 -7.05 -30.01 1.33
CA LYS A 59 -6.71 -31.37 0.89
C LYS A 59 -7.41 -31.79 -0.41
N ARG A 60 -8.67 -31.38 -0.59
CA ARG A 60 -9.44 -31.69 -1.81
C ARG A 60 -9.04 -30.79 -2.97
N LEU A 61 -8.92 -29.49 -2.74
CA LEU A 61 -8.60 -28.50 -3.76
C LEU A 61 -7.18 -28.67 -4.33
N SER A 62 -6.19 -28.96 -3.47
CA SER A 62 -4.79 -29.19 -3.91
C SER A 62 -4.61 -30.41 -4.82
N GLN A 63 -5.62 -31.29 -4.93
CA GLN A 63 -5.60 -32.45 -5.83
C GLN A 63 -6.25 -32.17 -7.19
N LEU A 64 -6.78 -30.96 -7.39
CA LEU A 64 -7.45 -30.59 -8.63
C LEU A 64 -6.43 -30.33 -9.75
N GLY A 65 -6.90 -30.46 -11.00
CA GLY A 65 -6.09 -30.19 -12.17
C GLY A 65 -5.94 -28.69 -12.47
N PRO A 66 -4.97 -28.31 -13.32
CA PRO A 66 -4.72 -26.91 -13.70
C PRO A 66 -5.92 -26.18 -14.32
N ASP A 67 -6.93 -26.90 -14.82
CA ASP A 67 -8.18 -26.33 -15.34
C ASP A 67 -9.00 -25.60 -14.26
N ARG A 68 -8.73 -25.86 -12.97
CA ARG A 68 -9.35 -25.18 -11.82
C ARG A 68 -8.55 -23.98 -11.31
N LEU A 69 -7.37 -23.72 -11.87
CA LEU A 69 -6.44 -22.71 -11.33
C LEU A 69 -7.06 -21.31 -11.26
N ILE A 70 -7.78 -20.90 -12.31
CA ILE A 70 -8.43 -19.59 -12.36
C ILE A 70 -9.51 -19.44 -11.27
N ASP A 71 -10.23 -20.52 -10.97
CA ASP A 71 -11.26 -20.52 -9.93
C ASP A 71 -10.66 -20.28 -8.55
N VAL A 72 -9.53 -20.94 -8.25
CA VAL A 72 -8.81 -20.77 -6.97
C VAL A 72 -8.22 -19.37 -6.85
N LEU A 73 -7.63 -18.85 -7.94
CA LEU A 73 -7.10 -17.49 -7.97
C LEU A 73 -8.21 -16.44 -7.75
N ALA A 74 -9.38 -16.62 -8.36
CA ALA A 74 -10.52 -15.73 -8.18
C ALA A 74 -11.02 -15.72 -6.72
N ALA A 75 -10.96 -16.85 -6.02
CA ALA A 75 -11.41 -16.96 -4.64
C ALA A 75 -10.56 -16.16 -3.64
N ILE A 76 -9.31 -15.82 -3.99
CA ILE A 76 -8.39 -15.03 -3.15
C ILE A 76 -9.02 -13.69 -2.74
N GLU A 77 -9.75 -13.04 -3.65
CA GLU A 77 -10.34 -11.71 -3.38
C GLU A 77 -11.28 -11.76 -2.16
N SER A 78 -12.13 -12.77 -2.12
CA SER A 78 -13.15 -12.97 -1.09
C SER A 78 -12.64 -13.62 0.21
N ALA A 79 -11.38 -14.07 0.24
CA ALA A 79 -10.82 -14.78 1.39
C ALA A 79 -10.32 -13.80 2.46
N THR A 80 -10.27 -14.26 3.72
CA THR A 80 -9.65 -13.49 4.80
C THR A 80 -8.14 -13.39 4.57
N PRO A 81 -7.42 -12.46 5.24
CA PRO A 81 -5.96 -12.36 5.09
C PRO A 81 -5.22 -13.69 5.30
N LEU A 82 -5.66 -14.51 6.27
CA LEU A 82 -5.15 -15.85 6.48
C LEU A 82 -5.55 -16.80 5.34
N GLY A 83 -6.82 -16.82 4.93
CA GLY A 83 -7.29 -17.67 3.83
C GLY A 83 -6.61 -17.40 2.48
N ARG A 84 -6.24 -16.14 2.21
CA ARG A 84 -5.43 -15.79 1.02
C ARG A 84 -4.11 -16.54 0.98
N ASN A 85 -3.43 -16.71 2.13
CA ASN A 85 -2.16 -17.45 2.18
C ASN A 85 -2.36 -18.93 1.83
N TRP A 86 -3.47 -19.53 2.27
CA TRP A 86 -3.79 -20.92 1.94
C TRP A 86 -4.09 -21.09 0.45
N LEU A 87 -4.91 -20.20 -0.12
CA LEU A 87 -5.26 -20.25 -1.54
C LEU A 87 -4.05 -20.05 -2.46
N ARG A 88 -3.05 -19.28 -2.05
CA ARG A 88 -1.77 -19.16 -2.78
C ARG A 88 -1.02 -20.49 -2.85
N VAL A 89 -0.99 -21.25 -1.76
CA VAL A 89 -0.36 -22.58 -1.72
C VAL A 89 -1.15 -23.57 -2.57
N ILE A 90 -2.48 -23.58 -2.43
CA ILE A 90 -3.36 -24.45 -3.23
C ILE A 90 -3.22 -24.15 -4.74
N ALA A 91 -3.09 -22.88 -5.12
CA ALA A 91 -2.85 -22.50 -6.52
C ALA A 91 -1.51 -23.05 -7.05
N ALA A 92 -0.47 -23.08 -6.22
CA ALA A 92 0.81 -23.69 -6.57
C ALA A 92 0.68 -25.22 -6.70
N ASP A 93 0.02 -25.89 -5.73
CA ASP A 93 -0.22 -27.34 -5.80
C ASP A 93 -0.99 -27.73 -7.08
N ILE A 94 -2.02 -26.95 -7.43
CA ILE A 94 -2.81 -27.15 -8.66
C ILE A 94 -1.95 -26.94 -9.92
N ALA A 95 -1.04 -25.97 -9.91
CA ALA A 95 -0.11 -25.75 -11.01
C ALA A 95 0.88 -26.92 -11.16
N ASP A 96 1.34 -27.52 -10.06
CA ASP A 96 2.23 -28.68 -10.07
C ASP A 96 1.53 -29.97 -10.55
N ASN A 97 0.20 -30.01 -10.53
CA ASN A 97 -0.60 -31.16 -10.98
C ASN A 97 -0.70 -31.28 -12.52
N GLY A 98 -0.13 -30.36 -13.30
CA GLY A 98 -0.08 -30.51 -14.76
C GLY A 98 0.32 -29.25 -15.52
N GLN A 99 -0.02 -29.21 -16.81
CA GLN A 99 0.29 -28.04 -17.62
C GLN A 99 -0.62 -26.86 -17.27
N VAL A 100 0.00 -25.78 -16.82
CA VAL A 100 -0.68 -24.53 -16.46
C VAL A 100 -1.41 -23.93 -17.67
N PRO A 101 -2.66 -23.43 -17.51
CA PRO A 101 -3.41 -22.79 -18.59
C PRO A 101 -2.87 -21.38 -18.89
N VAL A 102 -1.83 -21.30 -19.73
CA VAL A 102 -1.11 -20.07 -20.09
C VAL A 102 -2.04 -18.94 -20.55
N GLN A 103 -2.94 -19.21 -21.51
CA GLN A 103 -3.82 -18.16 -22.07
C GLN A 103 -4.88 -17.66 -21.06
N PRO A 104 -5.58 -18.54 -20.31
CA PRO A 104 -6.42 -18.10 -19.20
C PRO A 104 -5.68 -17.31 -18.12
N LEU A 105 -4.45 -17.68 -17.75
CA LEU A 105 -3.65 -16.89 -16.81
C LEU A 105 -3.34 -15.50 -17.37
N ALA A 106 -2.90 -15.40 -18.61
CA ALA A 106 -2.63 -14.11 -19.24
C ALA A 106 -3.87 -13.21 -19.28
N ALA A 107 -5.05 -13.76 -19.56
CA ALA A 107 -6.32 -13.04 -19.50
C ALA A 107 -6.67 -12.58 -18.07
N PHE A 108 -6.46 -13.45 -17.08
CA PHE A 108 -6.68 -13.13 -15.67
C PHE A 108 -5.76 -12.00 -15.19
N ILE A 109 -4.47 -12.06 -15.55
CA ILE A 109 -3.48 -11.03 -15.22
C ILE A 109 -3.86 -9.69 -15.87
N LYS A 110 -4.38 -9.66 -17.10
CA LYS A 110 -4.77 -8.40 -17.77
C LYS A 110 -6.02 -7.74 -17.17
N ASN A 111 -6.84 -8.47 -16.42
CA ASN A 111 -8.07 -7.93 -15.84
C ASN A 111 -7.76 -7.05 -14.61
N THR A 112 -7.58 -5.74 -14.83
CA THR A 112 -7.27 -4.77 -13.77
C THR A 112 -8.39 -4.54 -12.77
N ASP A 113 -9.62 -4.94 -13.09
CA ASP A 113 -10.78 -4.87 -12.18
C ASP A 113 -10.79 -6.02 -11.17
N GLY A 114 -9.95 -7.05 -11.39
CA GLY A 114 -9.79 -8.20 -10.51
C GLY A 114 -8.83 -7.95 -9.33
N SER A 115 -8.67 -8.99 -8.51
CA SER A 115 -7.82 -8.95 -7.33
C SER A 115 -6.37 -8.61 -7.66
N ARG A 116 -5.86 -7.51 -7.07
CA ARG A 116 -4.47 -7.06 -7.25
C ARG A 116 -3.46 -8.13 -6.84
N ASP A 117 -3.72 -8.82 -5.73
CA ASP A 117 -2.86 -9.87 -5.19
C ASP A 117 -2.94 -11.16 -6.02
N ALA A 118 -4.15 -11.60 -6.39
CA ALA A 118 -4.30 -12.83 -7.15
C ALA A 118 -3.66 -12.72 -8.54
N ARG A 119 -3.74 -11.53 -9.17
CA ARG A 119 -3.08 -11.26 -10.45
C ARG A 119 -1.57 -11.44 -10.37
N TYR A 120 -0.93 -11.05 -9.26
CA TYR A 120 0.50 -11.28 -9.09
C TYR A 120 0.84 -12.76 -8.87
N VAL A 121 -0.01 -13.51 -8.17
CA VAL A 121 0.16 -14.97 -8.02
C VAL A 121 0.05 -15.65 -9.39
N ALA A 122 -0.97 -15.28 -10.18
CA ALA A 122 -1.14 -15.72 -11.56
C ALA A 122 0.08 -15.40 -12.43
N PHE A 123 0.62 -14.19 -12.31
CA PHE A 123 1.82 -13.76 -13.04
C PHE A 123 3.05 -14.60 -12.69
N ARG A 124 3.26 -14.94 -11.41
CA ARG A 124 4.36 -15.83 -11.02
C ARG A 124 4.24 -17.21 -11.68
N LEU A 125 3.06 -17.81 -11.63
CA LEU A 125 2.80 -19.10 -12.26
C LEU A 125 2.98 -19.03 -13.79
N LEU A 126 2.55 -17.93 -14.41
CA LEU A 126 2.79 -17.69 -15.83
C LEU A 126 4.28 -17.53 -16.13
N LYS A 127 5.03 -16.77 -15.33
CA LYS A 127 6.46 -16.53 -15.50
C LYS A 127 7.26 -17.83 -15.42
N ASP A 128 6.86 -18.76 -14.55
CA ASP A 128 7.49 -20.08 -14.45
C ASP A 128 7.15 -20.97 -15.67
N ALA A 129 5.95 -20.84 -16.25
CA ALA A 129 5.49 -21.66 -17.38
C ALA A 129 5.88 -21.12 -18.77
N ASP A 130 5.87 -19.79 -18.93
CA ASP A 130 6.13 -19.06 -20.17
C ASP A 130 6.76 -17.68 -19.84
N PRO A 131 8.09 -17.64 -19.61
CA PRO A 131 8.80 -16.42 -19.26
C PRO A 131 8.69 -15.30 -20.32
N ASP A 132 8.65 -15.66 -21.60
CA ASP A 132 8.61 -14.69 -22.70
C ASP A 132 7.25 -13.98 -22.75
N LEU A 133 6.16 -14.73 -22.60
CA LEU A 133 4.84 -14.13 -22.49
C LEU A 133 4.72 -13.28 -21.23
N ALA A 134 5.22 -13.76 -20.09
CA ALA A 134 5.22 -12.98 -18.85
C ALA A 134 5.99 -11.65 -19.01
N ASP A 135 7.18 -11.69 -19.60
CA ASP A 135 7.99 -10.48 -19.88
C ASP A 135 7.24 -9.50 -20.81
N SER A 136 6.56 -10.00 -21.84
CA SER A 136 5.76 -9.16 -22.75
C SER A 136 4.55 -8.54 -22.06
N LEU A 137 3.90 -9.23 -21.12
CA LEU A 137 2.75 -8.67 -20.39
C LEU A 137 3.12 -7.43 -19.57
N VAL A 138 4.33 -7.43 -19.03
CA VAL A 138 4.83 -6.40 -18.11
C VAL A 138 5.03 -5.04 -18.79
N ASP A 139 5.21 -4.99 -20.12
CA ASP A 139 5.40 -3.75 -20.89
C ASP A 139 4.26 -2.72 -20.69
N GLY A 140 3.04 -3.19 -20.42
CA GLY A 140 1.87 -2.35 -20.20
C GLY A 140 1.57 -2.01 -18.73
N MET A 141 2.43 -2.40 -17.78
CA MET A 141 2.08 -2.45 -16.36
C MET A 141 2.72 -1.36 -15.49
N LEU A 142 3.34 -0.34 -16.08
CA LEU A 142 3.95 0.79 -15.34
C LEU A 142 2.97 1.53 -14.41
N ASN A 143 1.68 1.53 -14.75
CA ASN A 143 0.63 2.13 -13.93
C ASN A 143 -0.35 1.10 -13.35
N ASP A 144 0.05 -0.18 -13.32
CA ASP A 144 -0.84 -1.27 -12.88
C ASP A 144 -1.31 -1.07 -11.42
N PRO A 145 -2.59 -1.35 -11.09
CA PRO A 145 -3.08 -1.23 -9.72
C PRO A 145 -2.49 -2.26 -8.75
N SER A 146 -1.97 -3.39 -9.25
CA SER A 146 -1.14 -4.31 -8.46
C SER A 146 0.26 -3.75 -8.36
N LEU A 147 0.66 -3.36 -7.14
CA LEU A 147 2.00 -2.81 -6.91
C LEU A 147 3.09 -3.81 -7.29
N GLN A 148 2.86 -5.11 -7.14
CA GLN A 148 3.83 -6.14 -7.46
C GLN A 148 4.00 -6.30 -8.98
N LEU A 149 2.93 -6.23 -9.77
CA LEU A 149 3.05 -6.19 -11.24
C LEU A 149 3.71 -4.90 -11.72
N ARG A 150 3.36 -3.78 -11.08
CA ARG A 150 4.01 -2.49 -11.34
C ARG A 150 5.51 -2.56 -11.04
N TYR A 151 5.91 -3.23 -9.97
CA TYR A 151 7.32 -3.41 -9.61
C TYR A 151 8.10 -4.11 -10.73
N GLU A 152 7.55 -5.18 -11.31
CA GLU A 152 8.17 -5.91 -12.43
C GLU A 152 8.31 -4.99 -13.66
N ALA A 153 7.30 -4.15 -13.94
CA ALA A 153 7.34 -3.19 -15.06
C ALA A 153 8.41 -2.12 -14.88
N VAL A 154 8.50 -1.56 -13.68
CA VAL A 154 9.55 -0.59 -13.36
C VAL A 154 10.91 -1.27 -13.40
N ALA A 155 11.06 -2.50 -12.90
CA ALA A 155 12.31 -3.24 -12.97
C ALA A 155 12.77 -3.42 -14.43
N LYS A 156 11.86 -3.74 -15.35
CA LYS A 156 12.17 -3.84 -16.79
C LYS A 156 12.66 -2.51 -17.37
N VAL A 157 12.01 -1.40 -17.03
CA VAL A 157 12.47 -0.05 -17.45
C VAL A 157 13.83 0.29 -16.84
N LEU A 158 14.10 -0.11 -15.60
CA LEU A 158 15.40 0.11 -14.96
C LEU A 158 16.52 -0.67 -15.65
N GLU A 159 16.29 -1.91 -16.04
CA GLU A 159 17.26 -2.67 -16.82
C GLU A 159 17.52 -2.03 -18.20
N ALA A 160 16.47 -1.51 -18.86
CA ALA A 160 16.63 -0.74 -20.09
C ALA A 160 17.44 0.56 -19.85
N ALA A 161 17.20 1.26 -18.73
CA ALA A 161 17.93 2.48 -18.37
C ALA A 161 19.42 2.22 -18.13
N LYS A 162 19.75 1.10 -17.46
CA LYS A 162 21.13 0.65 -17.24
C LYS A 162 21.86 0.36 -18.56
N ALA A 163 21.16 -0.21 -19.53
CA ALA A 163 21.70 -0.53 -20.85
C ALA A 163 21.80 0.69 -21.80
N ALA A 164 20.97 1.71 -21.59
CA ALA A 164 20.99 2.95 -22.39
C ALA A 164 22.14 3.90 -21.96
N GLU A 165 22.42 4.93 -22.75
CA GLU A 165 23.39 5.99 -22.44
C GLU A 165 22.82 7.38 -22.73
N GLY A 166 23.48 8.42 -22.22
CA GLY A 166 23.12 9.83 -22.46
C GLY A 166 21.66 10.15 -22.12
N ASP A 167 21.02 10.97 -22.96
CA ASP A 167 19.65 11.45 -22.76
C ASP A 167 18.62 10.31 -22.72
N ALA A 168 18.85 9.22 -23.45
CA ALA A 168 17.95 8.06 -23.45
C ALA A 168 17.91 7.37 -22.08
N ARG A 169 19.07 7.24 -21.41
CA ARG A 169 19.15 6.72 -20.03
C ARG A 169 18.37 7.62 -19.06
N VAL A 170 18.56 8.94 -19.16
CA VAL A 170 17.87 9.90 -18.29
C VAL A 170 16.35 9.82 -18.48
N ALA A 171 15.87 9.76 -19.72
CA ALA A 171 14.44 9.64 -20.02
C ALA A 171 13.81 8.36 -19.42
N LEU A 172 14.52 7.23 -19.47
CA LEU A 172 14.04 5.97 -18.89
C LEU A 172 13.98 6.04 -17.36
N TYR A 173 14.98 6.62 -16.70
CA TYR A 173 14.93 6.82 -15.24
C TYR A 173 13.81 7.79 -14.83
N GLN A 174 13.55 8.85 -15.61
CA GLN A 174 12.42 9.76 -15.37
C GLN A 174 11.07 9.04 -15.52
N GLN A 175 10.90 8.22 -16.56
CA GLN A 175 9.72 7.38 -16.74
C GLN A 175 9.53 6.40 -15.56
N ALA A 176 10.61 5.77 -15.11
CA ALA A 176 10.58 4.88 -13.96
C ALA A 176 10.21 5.63 -12.67
N LEU A 177 10.71 6.86 -12.47
CA LEU A 177 10.43 7.69 -11.29
C LEU A 177 8.94 7.98 -11.12
N GLU A 178 8.24 8.29 -12.22
CA GLU A 178 6.79 8.58 -12.21
C GLU A 178 5.96 7.36 -11.79
N SER A 179 6.45 6.16 -12.13
CA SER A 179 5.73 4.90 -11.97
C SER A 179 6.10 4.16 -10.67
N ALA A 180 7.35 4.25 -10.24
CA ALA A 180 7.88 3.53 -9.08
C ALA A 180 7.15 3.90 -7.79
N ARG A 181 6.93 2.90 -6.93
CA ARG A 181 6.31 3.07 -5.60
C ARG A 181 7.12 2.44 -4.48
N TYR A 182 8.12 1.63 -4.80
CA TYR A 182 8.94 0.93 -3.83
C TYR A 182 10.19 1.76 -3.50
N PRO A 183 10.52 1.94 -2.20
CA PRO A 183 11.66 2.74 -1.78
C PRO A 183 12.97 2.34 -2.45
N GLY A 184 13.26 1.03 -2.57
CA GLY A 184 14.48 0.55 -3.19
C GLY A 184 14.66 1.03 -4.64
N GLN A 185 13.63 0.83 -5.48
CA GLN A 185 13.64 1.31 -6.87
C GLN A 185 13.76 2.83 -6.93
N LEU A 186 13.02 3.54 -6.09
CA LEU A 186 13.03 5.00 -6.06
C LEU A 186 14.39 5.57 -5.65
N THR A 187 15.07 4.98 -4.66
CA THR A 187 16.42 5.39 -4.25
C THR A 187 17.45 5.10 -5.34
N GLU A 188 17.33 3.97 -6.05
CA GLU A 188 18.19 3.64 -7.19
C GLU A 188 18.00 4.67 -8.33
N ILE A 189 16.76 4.97 -8.69
CA ILE A 189 16.40 5.96 -9.70
C ILE A 189 16.93 7.35 -9.33
N ALA A 190 16.65 7.81 -8.10
CA ALA A 190 17.07 9.13 -7.63
C ALA A 190 18.60 9.27 -7.63
N LYS A 191 19.32 8.22 -7.22
CA LYS A 191 20.78 8.17 -7.30
C LYS A 191 21.27 8.30 -8.75
N SER A 192 20.74 7.50 -9.67
CA SER A 192 21.18 7.53 -11.07
C SER A 192 20.86 8.86 -11.77
N LEU A 193 19.71 9.47 -11.48
CA LEU A 193 19.37 10.79 -11.99
C LEU A 193 20.30 11.88 -11.43
N ARG A 194 20.63 11.83 -10.13
CA ARG A 194 21.60 12.75 -9.50
C ARG A 194 22.98 12.65 -10.15
N GLU A 195 23.48 11.44 -10.38
CA GLU A 195 24.76 11.20 -11.06
C GLU A 195 24.78 11.73 -12.50
N ALA A 196 23.61 11.76 -13.16
CA ALA A 196 23.42 12.36 -14.47
C ALA A 196 23.16 13.88 -14.45
N GLY A 197 23.21 14.54 -13.28
CA GLY A 197 22.98 15.99 -13.16
C GLY A 197 21.51 16.42 -13.04
N HIS A 198 20.60 15.48 -12.80
CA HIS A 198 19.17 15.71 -12.62
C HIS A 198 18.70 15.31 -11.21
N PRO A 199 19.11 16.04 -10.14
CA PRO A 199 18.75 15.67 -8.78
C PRO A 199 17.23 15.71 -8.57
N VAL A 200 16.71 14.73 -7.82
CA VAL A 200 15.30 14.61 -7.44
C VAL A 200 15.19 14.75 -5.93
N ASP A 201 14.25 15.56 -5.44
CA ASP A 201 13.84 15.54 -4.04
C ASP A 201 12.92 14.34 -3.83
N LEU A 202 13.52 13.20 -3.48
CA LEU A 202 12.78 11.95 -3.34
C LEU A 202 11.77 12.01 -2.19
N ALA A 203 12.12 12.69 -1.10
CA ALA A 203 11.23 12.87 0.04
C ALA A 203 9.96 13.65 -0.39
N ALA A 204 10.12 14.73 -1.14
CA ALA A 204 8.99 15.47 -1.71
C ALA A 204 8.18 14.63 -2.72
N HIS A 205 8.87 13.92 -3.62
CA HIS A 205 8.25 13.02 -4.61
C HIS A 205 7.41 11.93 -3.95
N MET A 206 7.86 11.40 -2.82
CA MET A 206 7.15 10.35 -2.09
C MET A 206 6.11 10.89 -1.09
N GLY A 207 5.98 12.20 -0.91
CA GLY A 207 5.01 12.83 -0.02
C GLY A 207 5.42 12.85 1.46
N PHE A 208 6.72 12.71 1.76
CA PHE A 208 7.22 12.77 3.13
C PHE A 208 7.17 14.18 3.73
N ILE A 209 6.85 14.23 5.02
CA ILE A 209 6.85 15.44 5.82
C ILE A 209 8.25 15.66 6.37
N LYS A 210 8.93 16.70 5.88
CA LYS A 210 10.30 17.04 6.26
C LYS A 210 10.40 18.12 7.32
N GLN A 211 9.32 18.84 7.60
CA GLN A 211 9.30 20.00 8.49
C GLN A 211 8.31 19.76 9.62
N TRP A 212 8.77 20.00 10.84
CA TRP A 212 8.05 19.64 12.06
C TRP A 212 8.19 20.74 13.11
N GLN A 213 7.14 20.98 13.87
CA GLN A 213 7.26 21.56 15.21
C GLN A 213 7.43 20.40 16.18
N LEU A 214 8.48 20.41 17.01
CA LEU A 214 8.75 19.37 18.00
C LEU A 214 8.75 19.93 19.42
N VAL A 215 8.26 19.15 20.39
CA VAL A 215 8.40 19.45 21.82
C VAL A 215 8.71 18.18 22.61
N ALA A 216 9.84 18.19 23.31
CA ALA A 216 10.40 17.07 24.06
C ALA A 216 11.52 17.58 25.00
N PRO A 217 12.01 16.75 25.94
CA PRO A 217 11.50 15.43 26.32
C PRO A 217 10.42 15.52 27.41
N PHE A 218 9.41 14.65 27.32
CA PHE A 218 8.54 14.28 28.45
C PHE A 218 8.93 12.90 28.98
N ASP A 219 8.48 12.54 30.17
CA ASP A 219 8.88 11.28 30.80
C ASP A 219 8.35 10.04 30.04
N ASN A 220 9.19 9.02 29.91
CA ASN A 220 8.78 7.67 29.49
C ASN A 220 9.48 6.61 30.33
N THR A 221 9.82 6.94 31.59
CA THR A 221 10.40 5.99 32.53
C THR A 221 9.49 4.78 32.66
N ASP A 222 10.05 3.58 32.57
CA ASP A 222 9.30 2.32 32.57
C ASP A 222 8.18 2.22 31.50
N GLY A 223 8.26 3.02 30.44
CA GLY A 223 7.28 3.03 29.33
C GLY A 223 5.98 3.78 29.63
N VAL A 224 5.86 4.47 30.77
CA VAL A 224 4.61 5.16 31.19
C VAL A 224 4.16 6.24 30.20
N GLY A 225 5.11 6.82 29.49
CA GLY A 225 4.90 7.93 28.57
C GLY A 225 3.98 7.56 27.41
N PHE A 226 3.91 6.29 27.00
CA PHE A 226 2.97 5.86 25.96
C PHE A 226 1.51 6.14 26.35
N ALA A 227 1.13 5.75 27.57
CA ALA A 227 -0.23 5.93 28.11
C ALA A 227 -0.49 7.33 28.68
N ALA A 228 0.53 8.00 29.23
CA ALA A 228 0.39 9.31 29.85
C ALA A 228 -0.08 10.39 28.86
N VAL A 229 -0.95 11.29 29.31
CA VAL A 229 -1.43 12.43 28.53
C VAL A 229 -0.71 13.69 29.02
N TYR A 230 0.30 14.13 28.28
CA TYR A 230 1.04 15.36 28.59
C TYR A 230 0.30 16.60 28.08
N ALA A 231 0.71 17.78 28.56
CA ALA A 231 0.05 19.05 28.23
C ALA A 231 -0.08 19.32 26.71
N PRO A 232 0.94 19.08 25.85
CA PRO A 232 0.77 19.26 24.40
C PRO A 232 -0.31 18.35 23.79
N GLU A 233 -0.41 17.10 24.25
CA GLU A 233 -1.46 16.17 23.82
C GLU A 233 -2.83 16.66 24.27
N LYS A 234 -2.94 17.05 25.54
CA LYS A 234 -4.20 17.56 26.11
C LYS A 234 -4.69 18.80 25.36
N GLU A 235 -3.84 19.80 25.18
CA GLU A 235 -4.17 21.04 24.47
C GLU A 235 -4.60 20.77 23.02
N TYR A 236 -3.89 19.90 22.32
CA TYR A 236 -4.24 19.51 20.96
C TYR A 236 -5.62 18.82 20.89
N LEU A 237 -5.92 17.93 21.84
CA LEU A 237 -7.22 17.24 21.88
C LEU A 237 -8.38 18.19 22.24
N GLU A 238 -8.14 19.18 23.09
CA GLU A 238 -9.13 20.20 23.48
C GLU A 238 -9.33 21.26 22.38
N SER A 239 -8.29 21.57 21.60
CA SER A 239 -8.29 22.60 20.56
C SER A 239 -7.54 22.15 19.29
N PRO A 240 -8.08 21.17 18.54
CA PRO A 240 -7.35 20.51 17.44
C PRO A 240 -7.05 21.41 16.24
N GLN A 241 -7.60 22.62 16.20
CA GLN A 241 -7.36 23.59 15.13
C GLN A 241 -6.40 24.71 15.52
N HIS A 242 -5.91 24.68 16.76
CA HIS A 242 -4.91 25.62 17.24
C HIS A 242 -3.55 25.29 16.61
N THR A 243 -2.93 26.30 16.01
CA THR A 243 -1.53 26.22 15.59
C THR A 243 -0.65 26.29 16.82
N VAL A 244 0.22 25.29 17.01
CA VAL A 244 1.12 25.25 18.16
C VAL A 244 1.98 26.52 18.23
N SER A 245 2.22 27.01 19.43
CA SER A 245 2.96 28.25 19.68
C SER A 245 4.10 28.02 20.68
N GLN A 246 4.87 29.06 21.01
CA GLN A 246 6.05 28.97 21.89
C GLN A 246 5.73 28.71 23.38
N THR A 247 4.54 28.20 23.71
CA THR A 247 4.14 27.83 25.07
C THR A 247 5.16 26.87 25.68
N SER A 248 5.56 27.16 26.92
CA SER A 248 6.45 26.29 27.69
C SER A 248 5.64 25.30 28.54
N TYR A 249 6.03 24.03 28.53
CA TYR A 249 5.45 22.94 29.32
C TYR A 249 6.44 22.44 30.36
N ALA A 250 5.94 21.79 31.42
CA ALA A 250 6.80 20.99 32.29
C ALA A 250 7.26 19.74 31.53
N GLY A 251 8.54 19.68 31.18
CA GLY A 251 9.17 18.50 30.58
C GLY A 251 9.79 17.57 31.62
N LYS A 252 10.49 16.55 31.15
CA LYS A 252 11.13 15.51 31.96
C LYS A 252 12.26 16.05 32.85
N LEU A 253 13.11 16.90 32.27
CA LEU A 253 14.29 17.46 32.95
C LEU A 253 14.02 18.91 33.36
N ASP A 254 13.57 19.72 32.39
CA ASP A 254 13.31 21.14 32.53
C ASP A 254 12.04 21.52 31.75
N LYS A 255 11.71 22.81 31.72
CA LYS A 255 10.65 23.32 30.84
C LYS A 255 11.03 23.12 29.37
N VAL A 256 10.06 22.74 28.55
CA VAL A 256 10.22 22.49 27.11
C VAL A 256 9.22 23.32 26.30
N SER A 257 9.61 23.77 25.12
CA SER A 257 8.76 24.54 24.21
C SER A 257 8.84 23.96 22.80
N TRP A 258 7.85 24.28 21.97
CA TRP A 258 7.84 23.91 20.56
C TRP A 258 9.01 24.56 19.80
N GLN A 259 9.75 23.77 19.04
CA GLN A 259 10.84 24.21 18.19
C GLN A 259 10.69 23.67 16.77
N SER A 260 11.02 24.50 15.79
CA SER A 260 11.05 24.10 14.38
C SER A 260 12.24 23.20 14.11
N GLN A 261 11.99 22.06 13.49
CA GLN A 261 13.02 21.12 13.06
C GLN A 261 12.72 20.63 11.65
N SER A 262 13.76 20.32 10.90
CA SER A 262 13.63 19.72 9.58
C SER A 262 14.68 18.64 9.35
N THR A 263 14.42 17.77 8.38
CA THR A 263 15.37 16.76 7.93
C THR A 263 15.68 16.93 6.44
N ASP A 264 16.94 16.67 6.08
CA ASP A 264 17.40 16.57 4.69
C ASP A 264 17.56 15.11 4.23
N ASP A 265 17.13 14.15 5.07
CA ASP A 265 17.13 12.73 4.72
C ASP A 265 16.33 12.46 3.45
N GLU A 266 16.85 11.57 2.59
CA GLU A 266 16.30 11.28 1.27
C GLU A 266 14.91 10.63 1.33
N LEU A 267 14.57 9.98 2.43
CA LEU A 267 13.26 9.38 2.70
C LEU A 267 12.51 10.08 3.84
N GLY A 268 12.94 11.29 4.22
CA GLY A 268 12.26 12.09 5.24
C GLY A 268 12.36 11.54 6.66
N MET A 269 13.35 10.70 6.96
CA MET A 269 13.63 10.25 8.32
C MET A 269 14.11 11.42 9.19
N LEU A 270 13.48 11.60 10.34
CA LEU A 270 13.88 12.58 11.35
C LEU A 270 14.47 11.87 12.56
N ASP A 271 15.79 11.97 12.72
CA ASP A 271 16.52 11.51 13.90
C ASP A 271 16.38 12.53 15.04
N LEU A 272 15.79 12.10 16.15
CA LEU A 272 15.53 12.92 17.34
C LEU A 272 16.72 12.93 18.30
N ASN A 273 17.68 12.01 18.16
CA ASN A 273 18.81 11.91 19.06
C ASN A 273 19.72 13.15 19.01
N PRO A 274 20.10 13.71 17.85
CA PRO A 274 20.86 14.95 17.80
C PRO A 274 20.10 16.13 18.40
N VAL A 275 18.77 16.18 18.20
CA VAL A 275 17.89 17.27 18.66
C VAL A 275 17.77 17.28 20.18
N PHE A 276 17.62 16.10 20.79
CA PHE A 276 17.36 15.95 22.22
C PHE A 276 18.49 15.24 22.98
N LYS A 277 19.71 15.31 22.44
CA LYS A 277 20.96 14.82 23.08
C LYS A 277 20.88 13.36 23.54
N ASN A 278 20.24 12.51 22.73
CA ASN A 278 20.11 11.07 22.97
C ASN A 278 19.41 10.76 24.31
N GLU A 279 18.40 11.56 24.66
CA GLU A 279 17.60 11.38 25.87
C GLU A 279 16.85 10.05 25.82
N LYS A 280 16.99 9.26 26.88
CA LYS A 280 16.35 7.95 27.04
C LYS A 280 15.08 8.07 27.86
N ALA A 281 14.20 7.07 27.80
CA ALA A 281 12.95 7.09 28.55
C ALA A 281 12.25 8.44 28.37
N ALA A 282 12.04 8.81 27.11
CA ALA A 282 11.55 10.12 26.71
C ALA A 282 10.40 10.03 25.71
N VAL A 283 9.51 11.01 25.76
CA VAL A 283 8.49 11.23 24.73
C VAL A 283 8.76 12.53 24.01
N CYS A 284 8.63 12.50 22.68
CA CYS A 284 8.60 13.66 21.81
C CYS A 284 7.22 13.76 21.17
N TYR A 285 6.66 14.96 21.14
CA TYR A 285 5.53 15.29 20.30
C TYR A 285 6.00 16.05 19.07
N GLY A 286 5.54 15.62 17.90
CA GLY A 286 5.71 16.32 16.63
C GLY A 286 4.37 16.81 16.10
N TYR A 287 4.36 18.01 15.54
CA TYR A 287 3.18 18.66 14.97
C TYR A 287 3.47 19.19 13.57
N PHE A 288 2.47 19.07 12.69
CA PHE A 288 2.48 19.72 11.39
C PHE A 288 1.05 20.01 10.91
N GLU A 289 0.94 20.87 9.91
CA GLU A 289 -0.32 21.29 9.29
C GLU A 289 -0.34 20.90 7.81
N ILE A 290 -1.54 20.70 7.28
CA ILE A 290 -1.80 20.33 5.89
C ILE A 290 -2.95 21.21 5.39
N GLU A 291 -2.78 21.89 4.25
CA GLU A 291 -3.90 22.54 3.57
C GLU A 291 -4.43 21.62 2.46
N SER A 292 -5.60 21.01 2.67
CA SER A 292 -6.20 20.12 1.67
C SER A 292 -7.16 20.90 0.76
N PRO A 293 -7.04 20.82 -0.57
CA PRO A 293 -7.90 21.58 -1.49
C PRO A 293 -9.37 21.10 -1.46
N ALA A 294 -9.60 19.87 -1.01
CA ALA A 294 -10.91 19.23 -0.94
C ALA A 294 -11.01 18.30 0.27
N GLU A 295 -12.22 17.88 0.58
CA GLU A 295 -12.43 16.69 1.40
C GLU A 295 -12.06 15.46 0.56
N GLN A 296 -11.15 14.62 1.07
CA GLN A 296 -10.63 13.47 0.31
C GLN A 296 -10.14 12.35 1.24
N PRO A 297 -10.23 11.08 0.81
CA PRO A 297 -9.60 9.98 1.52
C PRO A 297 -8.08 10.15 1.47
N ALA A 298 -7.42 9.94 2.61
CA ALA A 298 -5.98 9.94 2.71
C ALA A 298 -5.53 8.89 3.71
N GLN A 299 -4.25 8.57 3.65
CA GLN A 299 -3.55 7.72 4.60
C GLN A 299 -2.35 8.45 5.16
N LEU A 300 -2.14 8.30 6.46
CA LEU A 300 -0.86 8.59 7.11
C LEU A 300 -0.06 7.31 7.17
N ARG A 301 1.16 7.36 6.64
CA ARG A 301 2.06 6.21 6.58
C ARG A 301 3.33 6.49 7.34
N LEU A 302 3.49 5.80 8.46
CA LEU A 302 4.57 6.01 9.44
C LEU A 302 5.61 4.90 9.34
N GLY A 303 6.88 5.26 9.44
CA GLY A 303 7.97 4.36 9.83
C GLY A 303 8.57 4.83 11.15
N SER A 304 8.71 3.91 12.13
CA SER A 304 9.46 4.17 13.36
C SER A 304 9.86 2.86 14.05
N ILE A 305 11.04 2.86 14.67
CA ILE A 305 11.55 1.75 15.49
C ILE A 305 10.96 1.74 16.91
N VAL A 306 10.26 2.80 17.31
CA VAL A 306 9.78 2.97 18.69
C VAL A 306 8.25 3.19 18.76
N ALA A 307 7.73 3.16 19.98
CA ALA A 307 6.30 3.25 20.21
C ALA A 307 5.75 4.61 19.78
N ASN A 308 4.58 4.60 19.16
CA ASN A 308 4.01 5.79 18.53
C ASN A 308 2.49 5.90 18.65
N LYS A 309 2.00 7.13 18.59
CA LYS A 309 0.58 7.46 18.41
C LYS A 309 0.44 8.62 17.44
N ILE A 310 -0.62 8.63 16.64
CA ILE A 310 -0.92 9.71 15.71
C ILE A 310 -2.36 10.14 15.88
N TRP A 311 -2.58 11.44 15.90
CA TRP A 311 -3.89 12.05 15.85
C TRP A 311 -4.01 12.99 14.67
N VAL A 312 -5.19 13.03 14.05
CA VAL A 312 -5.54 13.96 12.98
C VAL A 312 -6.81 14.70 13.36
N ASN A 313 -6.76 16.02 13.32
CA ASN A 313 -7.86 16.89 13.74
C ASN A 313 -8.45 16.49 15.11
N GLY A 314 -7.59 16.12 16.07
CA GLY A 314 -7.99 15.72 17.44
C GLY A 314 -8.51 14.28 17.57
N LYS A 315 -8.58 13.50 16.50
CA LYS A 315 -9.01 12.10 16.53
C LYS A 315 -7.82 11.16 16.46
N LEU A 316 -7.77 10.17 17.35
CA LEU A 316 -6.72 9.13 17.31
C LEU A 316 -6.84 8.32 16.02
N ALA A 317 -5.77 8.28 15.24
CA ALA A 317 -5.68 7.56 13.97
C ALA A 317 -5.00 6.20 14.14
N THR A 318 -3.91 6.12 14.91
CA THR A 318 -3.21 4.87 15.21
C THR A 318 -2.43 4.96 16.53
N ALA A 319 -2.22 3.81 17.16
CA ALA A 319 -1.45 3.66 18.39
C ALA A 319 -0.72 2.31 18.39
N ASN A 320 0.60 2.34 18.42
CA ASN A 320 1.46 1.17 18.30
C ASN A 320 2.49 1.17 19.43
N GLU A 321 2.28 0.33 20.45
CA GLU A 321 3.20 0.20 21.59
C GLU A 321 4.27 -0.87 21.29
N VAL A 322 5.09 -0.61 20.27
CA VAL A 322 6.11 -1.55 19.81
C VAL A 322 7.47 -0.86 19.82
N TYR A 323 8.45 -1.49 20.45
CA TYR A 323 9.83 -1.02 20.51
C TYR A 323 10.75 -2.00 19.80
N HIS A 324 11.81 -1.48 19.18
CA HIS A 324 12.81 -2.26 18.44
C HIS A 324 12.21 -3.09 17.30
N ALA A 325 11.13 -2.58 16.71
CA ALA A 325 10.61 -3.12 15.47
C ALA A 325 11.62 -2.89 14.33
N ARG A 326 11.54 -3.69 13.27
CA ARG A 326 12.20 -3.30 12.02
C ARG A 326 11.51 -2.04 11.48
N THR A 327 12.25 -0.97 11.27
CA THR A 327 11.72 0.23 10.59
C THR A 327 11.63 -0.03 9.09
N GLY A 328 10.52 0.39 8.48
CA GLY A 328 10.35 0.42 7.04
C GLY A 328 9.50 1.63 6.64
N VAL A 329 9.63 2.05 5.38
CA VAL A 329 8.64 2.96 4.77
C VAL A 329 7.28 2.28 4.85
N ASP A 330 6.27 3.04 5.27
CA ASP A 330 4.88 2.58 5.40
C ASP A 330 4.64 1.40 6.35
N GLN A 331 5.45 1.28 7.40
CA GLN A 331 5.28 0.24 8.42
C GLN A 331 3.90 0.25 9.08
N TYR A 332 3.37 1.44 9.39
CA TYR A 332 2.03 1.62 9.93
C TYR A 332 1.23 2.54 9.00
N ILE A 333 0.02 2.11 8.63
CA ILE A 333 -0.89 2.85 7.75
C ILE A 333 -2.18 3.13 8.52
N ALA A 334 -2.58 4.40 8.55
CA ALA A 334 -3.83 4.84 9.16
C ALA A 334 -4.69 5.59 8.15
N GLU A 335 -5.94 5.15 7.99
CA GLU A 335 -6.95 5.84 7.17
C GLU A 335 -7.41 7.12 7.88
N VAL A 336 -7.21 8.26 7.23
CA VAL A 336 -7.46 9.59 7.81
C VAL A 336 -8.10 10.51 6.77
N PRO A 337 -9.44 10.53 6.64
CA PRO A 337 -10.07 11.45 5.70
C PRO A 337 -9.68 12.89 6.05
N LEU A 338 -9.16 13.61 5.05
CA LEU A 338 -8.85 15.02 5.18
C LEU A 338 -10.11 15.82 4.91
N ARG A 339 -10.33 16.88 5.69
CA ARG A 339 -11.35 17.89 5.36
C ARG A 339 -10.78 18.90 4.39
N LYS A 340 -11.65 19.59 3.63
CA LYS A 340 -11.22 20.78 2.88
C LYS A 340 -10.66 21.83 3.85
N GLY A 341 -9.55 22.43 3.48
CA GLY A 341 -8.82 23.44 4.24
C GLY A 341 -7.77 22.85 5.17
N LYS A 342 -7.43 23.59 6.22
CA LYS A 342 -6.45 23.18 7.23
C LYS A 342 -6.80 21.85 7.90
N ASN A 343 -5.86 20.93 7.95
CA ASN A 343 -5.86 19.74 8.79
C ASN A 343 -4.60 19.80 9.67
N THR A 344 -4.72 19.36 10.91
CA THR A 344 -3.60 19.34 11.84
C THR A 344 -3.29 17.91 12.24
N VAL A 345 -2.02 17.61 12.48
CA VAL A 345 -1.58 16.28 12.88
C VAL A 345 -0.64 16.41 14.07
N LEU A 346 -0.89 15.57 15.07
CA LEU A 346 0.00 15.38 16.21
C LEU A 346 0.54 13.95 16.18
N VAL A 347 1.84 13.81 16.34
CA VAL A 347 2.54 12.53 16.45
C VAL A 347 3.21 12.49 17.81
N LYS A 348 3.12 11.35 18.51
CA LYS A 348 3.82 11.07 19.75
C LYS A 348 4.78 9.92 19.50
N ILE A 349 6.05 10.10 19.81
CA ILE A 349 7.12 9.12 19.62
C ILE A 349 7.81 8.89 20.96
N CYS A 350 7.81 7.65 21.44
CA CYS A 350 8.28 7.29 22.78
C CYS A 350 9.55 6.45 22.69
N GLN A 351 10.66 6.93 23.25
CA GLN A 351 11.92 6.19 23.39
C GLN A 351 11.99 5.51 24.77
N ASN A 352 12.55 4.30 24.84
CA ASN A 352 12.72 3.55 26.09
C ASN A 352 14.07 3.85 26.78
N ALA A 353 14.31 3.17 27.91
CA ALA A 353 15.50 3.39 28.74
C ALA A 353 16.74 2.60 28.31
N GLN A 354 16.66 1.77 27.26
CA GLN A 354 17.72 0.83 26.92
C GLN A 354 19.01 1.54 26.48
N THR A 355 20.14 0.96 26.85
CA THR A 355 21.47 1.57 26.65
C THR A 355 22.34 0.83 25.65
N GLN A 356 21.84 -0.26 25.10
CA GLN A 356 22.50 -0.98 24.01
C GLN A 356 22.51 -0.09 22.77
N SER A 357 23.59 -0.11 21.98
CA SER A 357 23.73 0.77 20.81
C SER A 357 22.61 0.60 19.79
N TRP A 358 22.14 -0.63 19.59
CA TRP A 358 21.03 -0.96 18.70
C TRP A 358 19.66 -0.49 19.22
N ALA A 359 19.55 -0.16 20.51
CA ALA A 359 18.29 0.19 21.17
C ALA A 359 18.10 1.71 21.33
N GLN A 360 19.10 2.51 20.96
CA GLN A 360 19.10 3.96 21.16
C GLN A 360 18.56 4.74 19.96
N VAL A 361 18.18 4.08 18.87
CA VAL A 361 17.61 4.75 17.69
C VAL A 361 16.27 5.39 18.09
N TRP A 362 16.15 6.70 17.90
CA TRP A 362 14.94 7.47 18.19
C TRP A 362 14.60 8.33 16.99
N GLU A 363 13.84 7.75 16.06
CA GLU A 363 13.56 8.37 14.78
C GLU A 363 12.15 8.03 14.29
N PHE A 364 11.64 8.88 13.41
CA PHE A 364 10.42 8.60 12.68
C PHE A 364 10.39 9.32 11.34
N GLN A 365 9.60 8.78 10.42
CA GLN A 365 9.25 9.42 9.16
C GLN A 365 7.75 9.26 8.93
N LEU A 366 7.11 10.27 8.37
CA LEU A 366 5.70 10.25 8.03
C LEU A 366 5.49 10.78 6.62
N ARG A 367 4.65 10.10 5.85
CA ARG A 367 4.15 10.61 4.57
C ARG A 367 2.64 10.52 4.45
N ILE A 368 2.10 11.27 3.51
CA ILE A 368 0.68 11.34 3.24
C ILE A 368 0.41 10.87 1.82
N THR A 369 -0.52 9.93 1.70
CA THR A 369 -0.88 9.34 0.41
C THR A 369 -2.39 9.24 0.24
N ASP A 370 -2.83 8.99 -0.99
CA ASP A 370 -4.13 8.38 -1.24
C ASP A 370 -4.15 6.91 -0.76
N PRO A 371 -5.31 6.23 -0.78
CA PRO A 371 -5.40 4.81 -0.43
C PRO A 371 -4.59 3.85 -1.33
N ASN A 372 -4.16 4.29 -2.51
CA ASN A 372 -3.32 3.53 -3.42
C ASN A 372 -1.81 3.75 -3.17
N GLY A 373 -1.45 4.60 -2.21
CA GLY A 373 -0.05 4.92 -1.88
C GLY A 373 0.56 5.98 -2.78
N ASN A 374 -0.24 6.69 -3.59
CA ASN A 374 0.25 7.85 -4.33
C ASN A 374 0.40 9.04 -3.39
N PRO A 375 1.50 9.81 -3.48
CA PRO A 375 1.69 10.99 -2.65
C PRO A 375 0.55 11.99 -2.85
N LEU A 376 0.05 12.56 -1.74
CA LEU A 376 -0.78 13.75 -1.81
C LEU A 376 0.13 14.96 -1.63
N HIS A 377 0.27 15.76 -2.69
CA HIS A 377 1.01 17.01 -2.63
C HIS A 377 0.07 18.12 -2.17
N PHE A 378 0.48 18.83 -1.13
CA PHE A 378 -0.24 19.97 -0.59
C PHE A 378 0.60 21.22 -0.75
N GLU A 379 -0.07 22.35 -0.98
CA GLU A 379 0.57 23.65 -0.85
C GLU A 379 0.97 23.81 0.62
N ARG A 380 2.23 24.21 0.86
CA ARG A 380 2.80 24.41 2.19
C ARG A 380 2.72 25.86 2.61
#